data_AF-A0A942XGR1-F1
#
_entry.id   AF-A0A942XGR1-F1
#
_cell.length_a   1.000
_cell.length_b   1.000
_cell.length_c   1.000
_cell.angle_alpha   90.00
_cell.angle_beta   90.00
_cell.angle_gamma   90.00
#
_symmetry.space_group_name_H-M   'P 1'
#
loop_
_entity.id
_entity.type
_entity.pdbx_description
1 polymer ?
#
loop_
_entity_poly.entity_id
_entity_poly.type
_entity_poly.pdbx_seq_one_letter_code
_entity_poly.pdbx_strand_id
1 'polypeptide(L)' 'MKLEYKKALIDGSHIAYQTLDKLVKEAKDKEIFAISLEATDMGRPLYEKYGFVKMEYEMEYEMERI' A
#
# COMPACT_ATOMS: atom_id res chain seq x y z
N MET A 1 -20.13 -2.72 19.36
CA MET A 1 -19.16 -1.85 18.66
C MET A 1 -17.69 -1.97 19.08
N LYS A 2 -17.32 -2.23 20.36
CA LYS A 2 -15.88 -2.34 20.75
C LYS A 2 -15.25 -3.73 20.61
N LEU A 3 -16.01 -4.77 20.26
CA LEU A 3 -15.51 -6.15 20.20
C LEU A 3 -15.07 -6.60 18.80
N GLU A 4 -15.59 -5.98 17.73
CA GLU A 4 -15.24 -6.33 16.34
C GLU A 4 -13.87 -5.76 15.92
N TYR A 5 -13.39 -4.70 16.57
CA TYR A 5 -12.08 -4.11 16.31
C TYR A 5 -10.90 -5.00 16.70
N LYS A 6 -11.07 -5.97 17.61
CA LYS A 6 -9.96 -6.86 18.01
C LYS A 6 -9.77 -8.07 17.08
N LYS A 7 -10.79 -8.43 16.29
CA LYS A 7 -10.75 -9.63 15.44
C LYS A 7 -10.11 -9.35 14.06
N ALA A 8 -10.15 -8.10 13.59
CA ALA A 8 -9.47 -7.64 12.37
C ALA A 8 -7.97 -7.32 12.56
N LEU A 9 -7.42 -7.51 13.77
CA LEU A 9 -5.99 -7.27 14.05
C LEU A 9 -5.13 -8.53 13.86
N ILE A 10 -5.73 -9.67 13.53
CA ILE A 10 -5.04 -10.96 13.24
C ILE A 10 -5.33 -11.38 11.79
N ASP A 11 -5.53 -10.42 10.89
CA ASP A 11 -5.45 -10.66 9.46
C ASP A 11 -4.16 -9.99 8.93
N GLY A 12 -3.62 -10.49 7.81
CA GLY A 12 -2.40 -9.93 7.21
C GLY A 12 -2.50 -8.44 6.86
N SER A 13 -3.71 -7.86 6.86
CA SER A 13 -3.93 -6.45 6.55
C SER A 13 -3.37 -5.53 7.63
N HIS A 14 -3.35 -5.95 8.90
CA HIS A 14 -2.77 -5.16 9.98
C HIS A 14 -1.25 -5.01 9.85
N ILE A 15 -0.56 -6.13 9.54
CA ILE A 15 0.90 -6.13 9.35
C ILE A 15 1.27 -5.34 8.09
N ALA A 16 0.52 -5.52 7.00
CA ALA A 16 0.72 -4.77 5.76
C ALA A 16 0.59 -3.25 5.99
N TYR A 17 -0.45 -2.81 6.71
CA TYR A 17 -0.65 -1.39 7.00
C TYR A 17 0.49 -0.82 7.87
N GLN A 18 0.88 -1.53 8.94
CA GLN A 18 1.99 -1.07 9.78
C GLN A 18 3.32 -0.99 9.03
N THR A 19 3.56 -1.93 8.11
CA THR A 19 4.76 -1.94 7.28
C THR A 19 4.76 -0.73 6.34
N LEU A 20 3.64 -0.48 5.66
CA LEU A 20 3.47 0.68 4.79
C LEU A 20 3.69 1.99 5.56
N ASP A 21 3.12 2.10 6.77
CA ASP A 21 3.25 3.30 7.59
C ASP A 21 4.72 3.60 7.95
N LYS A 22 5.49 2.57 8.30
CA LYS A 22 6.93 2.72 8.56
C LYS A 22 7.70 3.19 7.33
N LEU A 23 7.40 2.63 6.16
CA LEU A 23 8.06 3.01 4.90
C LEU A 23 7.76 4.47 4.54
N VAL A 24 6.51 4.90 4.64
CA VAL A 24 6.12 6.28 4.33
C VAL A 24 6.73 7.27 5.33
N LYS A 25 6.77 6.91 6.62
CA LYS A 25 7.40 7.75 7.64
C LYS A 25 8.89 7.90 7.40
N GLU A 26 9.60 6.81 7.14
CA GLU A 26 11.03 6.84 6.82
C GLU A 26 11.33 7.68 5.56
N ALA A 27 10.48 7.58 4.54
CA ALA A 27 10.61 8.40 3.34
C ALA A 27 10.46 9.90 3.65
N LYS A 28 9.47 10.26 4.48
CA LYS A 28 9.28 11.65 4.95
C LYS A 28 10.48 12.16 5.75
N ASP A 29 11.00 11.34 6.65
CA ASP A 29 12.17 11.69 7.48
C ASP A 29 13.44 11.90 6.64
N LYS A 30 13.50 11.30 5.44
CA LYS A 30 14.56 11.48 4.43
C LYS A 30 14.27 12.55 3.38
N GLU A 31 13.24 13.36 3.58
CA GLU A 31 12.82 14.40 2.63
C GLU A 31 12.48 13.86 1.23
N ILE A 32 11.97 12.62 1.14
CA ILE A 32 11.44 12.05 -0.09
C ILE A 32 9.99 12.53 -0.26
N PHE A 33 9.72 13.19 -1.39
CA PHE A 33 8.44 13.86 -1.62
C PHE A 33 7.39 13.01 -2.37
N ALA A 34 7.79 11.86 -2.93
CA ALA A 34 6.89 11.00 -3.68
C ALA A 34 7.26 9.53 -3.54
N ILE A 35 6.23 8.68 -3.43
CA ILE A 35 6.31 7.22 -3.52
C ILE A 35 5.28 6.79 -4.56
N SER A 36 5.72 6.09 -5.60
CA SER A 36 4.84 5.35 -6.51
C SER A 36 4.92 3.86 -6.22
N LEU A 37 3.84 3.14 -6.53
CA LEU A 37 3.76 1.69 -6.39
C LEU A 37 2.75 1.11 -7.36
N GLU A 38 2.97 -0.14 -7.74
CA GLU A 38 1.97 -0.97 -8.41
C GLU A 38 1.13 -1.71 -7.37
N ALA A 39 -0.17 -1.82 -7.62
CA ALA A 39 -1.10 -2.49 -6.72
C ALA A 39 -1.97 -3.49 -7.47
N THR A 40 -1.98 -4.74 -6.99
CA THR A 40 -2.98 -5.73 -7.38
C THR A 40 -4.36 -5.36 -6.83
N ASP A 41 -5.42 -5.94 -7.36
CA ASP A 41 -6.80 -5.68 -6.91
C ASP A 41 -6.99 -5.94 -5.41
N MET A 42 -6.31 -6.96 -4.85
CA MET A 42 -6.36 -7.25 -3.42
C MET A 42 -5.63 -6.21 -2.56
N GLY A 43 -4.53 -5.64 -3.06
CA GLY A 43 -3.72 -4.66 -2.33
C GLY A 43 -4.24 -3.23 -2.44
N ARG A 44 -4.90 -2.89 -3.56
CA ARG A 44 -5.39 -1.54 -3.87
C ARG A 44 -6.19 -0.89 -2.74
N PRO A 45 -7.16 -1.56 -2.07
CA PRO A 45 -7.93 -0.94 -0.98
C PRO A 45 -7.06 -0.48 0.20
N LEU A 46 -5.95 -1.15 0.48
CA LEU A 46 -5.03 -0.77 1.55
C LEU A 46 -4.28 0.52 1.21
N TYR A 47 -3.79 0.65 -0.02
CA TYR A 47 -3.07 1.83 -0.48
C TYR A 47 -3.99 3.05 -0.61
N GLU A 48 -5.19 2.87 -1.16
CA GLU A 48 -6.22 3.94 -1.24
C GLU A 48 -6.62 4.43 0.15
N LYS A 49 -6.82 3.51 1.11
CA LYS A 49 -7.13 3.86 2.50
C LYS A 49 -5.99 4.60 3.19
N TYR A 50 -4.74 4.30 2.85
CA TYR A 50 -3.57 5.05 3.36
C TYR A 50 -3.48 6.46 2.76
N GLY A 51 -3.93 6.64 1.52
CA GLY A 51 -3.96 7.93 0.82
C GLY A 51 -3.21 7.96 -0.52
N PHE A 52 -2.81 6.80 -1.05
CA PHE A 52 -2.30 6.72 -2.42
C PHE A 52 -3.44 6.98 -3.41
N VAL A 53 -3.11 7.66 -4.51
CA VAL A 53 -4.05 7.95 -5.61
C VAL A 53 -3.61 7.19 -6.84
N LYS A 54 -4.56 6.84 -7.70
CA LYS A 54 -4.27 6.15 -8.97
C LYS A 54 -3.42 7.06 -9.87
N MET A 55 -2.34 6.51 -10.42
CA MET A 55 -1.60 7.15 -11.51
C MET A 55 -2.24 6.77 -12.85
N GLU A 56 -2.53 7.76 -13.70
CA GLU A 56 -3.22 7.54 -14.97
C GLU A 56 -2.29 7.21 -16.14
N TYR A 57 -0.98 7.47 -15.98
CA TYR A 57 0.00 7.43 -17.06
C TYR A 57 0.99 6.27 -16.95
N GLU A 58 0.68 5.24 -16.17
CA GLU A 58 1.53 4.04 -16.07
C GLU A 58 1.46 3.24 -17.38
N MET A 59 2.62 2.71 -17.80
CA MET A 59 2.76 1.89 -19.00
C MET A 59 3.64 0.69 -18.67
N GLU A 60 3.22 -0.51 -19.09
CA GLU A 60 3.95 -1.75 -18.92
C GLU A 60 4.23 -2.37 -20.30
N TYR A 61 5.39 -3.02 -20.45
CA TYR A 61 5.72 -3.81 -21.62
C TYR A 61 6.15 -5.21 -21.18
N GLU A 62 5.30 -6.21 -21.45
CA GLU A 62 5.57 -7.61 -21.10
C GLU A 62 6.32 -8.30 -22.25
N MET A 63 7.48 -8.87 -21.96
CA MET A 63 8.27 -9.67 -22.91
C MET A 63 7.79 -11.13 -22.90
N GLU A 64 7.78 -11.79 -24.06
CA GLU A 64 7.51 -13.23 -24.12
C GLU A 64 8.55 -14.01 -23.32
N ARG A 65 8.07 -14.90 -22.45
CA ARG A 65 8.92 -15.85 -21.73
C ARG A 65 9.22 -17.02 -22.67
N ILE A 66 10.48 -17.13 -23.09
CA ILE A 66 11.03 -18.26 -23.87
C ILE A 66 10.93 -19.56 -23.08
#